data_AF-H3ASL1-F1
#
_entry.id   AF-H3ASL1-F1
#
_cell.length_a   1.000
_cell.length_b   1.000
_cell.length_c   1.000
_cell.angle_alpha   90.00
_cell.angle_beta   90.00
_cell.angle_gamma   90.00
#
_symmetry.space_group_name_H-M   'P 1'
#
loop_
_entity.id
_entity.type
_entity.pdbx_description
1 polymer ?
#
loop_
_entity_poly.entity_id
_entity_poly.type
_entity_poly.pdbx_seq_one_letter_code
_entity_poly.pdbx_strand_id
1 'polypeptide(L)'
;LTSQADLMELRNSIPADSDGRSFSEYLLYSKSSNGREKIKRDWLTWSKSKGALFCIPCLLLSNELEKKSCITGKWCKLYQKLLEHERSSQHQHCYWQWRNLQQSLQSNGINSQLQKQIQSETEKHKALLERLLDATLFLASRNLTFRGSSSKIGDAHNGNFLGVLELVLHYNPLLHDYLEKVKQSQEKAHYLSWESQNKFIELCGQHVLNTILTTIYFSVICDATPDISHTEQNVLILRYVHKYKDTGDWKIYVRLVEFFDFAKKNGQEIAEMLLQRLQKHSIDIAHTCEKKPLATYSSCTRHSLNLVGVHAAESCPEIATFFACVNRLYVLFSGHPEKWAILKEKTGYSLYSRSETRWSARIKSIHPVAKHFPSIIAALDSIIKSNKISNEALSEAKGLEMYFNFEERNLLLQSTGISIDTEAANIADLQEEMQFFRNEWNAIISEARIVANSMEVVPEFKINWQRKRKRFHEESPDEATSESAEAIFWNTVFYVAMDNIISELNHRFQSVRDICNDFAPVLKFRSMNADEIITSCEKLANKYSQDQTSGLASEVQHLKKIYSATFQNNLRPLDLLNAIYKMKLETIFGEICIAIRIFCTMPVTVAEGDRAFSKLFIIKNYLRSTVS
;
A
#
# COMPACT_ATOMS: atom_id res chain seq x y z
N LEU A 1 -19.00 39.16 -19.78
CA LEU A 1 -18.09 39.98 -20.61
C LEU A 1 -16.80 39.22 -20.72
N THR A 2 -16.29 38.91 -21.92
CA THR A 2 -14.97 38.26 -21.99
C THR A 2 -13.87 39.29 -21.77
N SER A 3 -12.93 39.01 -20.87
CA SER A 3 -11.82 39.92 -20.57
C SER A 3 -10.77 39.96 -21.71
N GLN A 4 -9.69 40.70 -21.52
CA GLN A 4 -8.55 40.66 -22.44
C GLN A 4 -7.72 39.37 -22.26
N ALA A 5 -7.69 38.79 -21.05
CA ALA A 5 -7.03 37.52 -20.78
C ALA A 5 -7.72 36.35 -21.50
N ASP A 6 -9.06 36.31 -21.51
CA ASP A 6 -9.86 35.26 -22.15
C ASP A 6 -9.53 35.10 -23.65
N LEU A 7 -9.14 36.17 -24.33
CA LEU A 7 -8.70 36.12 -25.74
C LEU A 7 -7.28 35.57 -25.90
N MET A 8 -6.39 35.85 -24.94
CA MET A 8 -5.05 35.28 -24.92
C MET A 8 -5.11 33.78 -24.60
N GLU A 9 -5.96 33.38 -23.65
CA GLU A 9 -6.26 31.98 -23.35
C GLU A 9 -6.91 31.28 -24.55
N LEU A 10 -7.89 31.91 -25.21
CA LEU A 10 -8.49 31.41 -26.45
C LEU A 10 -7.42 31.20 -27.53
N ARG A 11 -6.55 32.19 -27.78
CA ARG A 11 -5.43 32.10 -28.74
C ARG A 11 -4.49 30.94 -28.41
N ASN A 12 -4.10 30.80 -27.14
CA ASN A 12 -3.21 29.74 -26.67
C ASN A 12 -3.87 28.35 -26.72
N SER A 13 -5.21 28.27 -26.80
CA SER A 13 -5.98 27.02 -26.90
C SER A 13 -6.11 26.47 -28.34
N ILE A 14 -5.71 27.26 -29.36
CA ILE A 14 -5.86 26.93 -30.78
C ILE A 14 -4.51 26.42 -31.32
N PRO A 15 -4.45 25.17 -31.87
CA PRO A 15 -3.24 24.61 -32.45
C PRO A 15 -2.87 25.25 -33.79
N ALA A 16 -1.68 24.92 -34.30
CA ALA A 16 -1.28 25.29 -35.66
C ALA A 16 -2.19 24.65 -36.74
N ASP A 17 -2.27 25.26 -37.93
CA ASP A 17 -2.95 24.64 -39.07
C ASP A 17 -2.08 23.57 -39.76
N SER A 18 -2.64 22.94 -40.80
CA SER A 18 -1.96 21.94 -41.65
C SER A 18 -0.63 22.40 -42.24
N ASP A 19 -0.37 23.71 -42.24
CA ASP A 19 0.80 24.34 -42.86
C ASP A 19 1.78 24.84 -41.78
N GLY A 20 1.60 24.39 -40.52
CA GLY A 20 2.44 24.72 -39.37
C GLY A 20 2.24 26.13 -38.81
N ARG A 21 1.22 26.87 -39.24
CA ARG A 21 1.06 28.29 -38.91
C ARG A 21 0.29 28.46 -37.61
N SER A 22 0.75 29.34 -36.73
CA SER A 22 0.07 29.63 -35.46
C SER A 22 -1.15 30.54 -35.63
N PHE A 23 -2.13 30.41 -34.73
CA PHE A 23 -3.31 31.25 -34.75
C PHE A 23 -2.94 32.73 -34.51
N SER A 24 -3.24 33.56 -35.51
CA SER A 24 -2.81 34.94 -35.56
C SER A 24 -3.79 35.87 -34.85
N GLU A 25 -3.29 36.63 -33.87
CA GLU A 25 -4.10 37.48 -32.99
C GLU A 25 -4.99 38.49 -33.72
N TYR A 26 -4.56 39.00 -34.88
CA TYR A 26 -5.38 39.93 -35.67
C TYR A 26 -6.72 39.35 -36.14
N LEU A 27 -6.89 38.03 -36.14
CA LEU A 27 -8.17 37.37 -36.46
C LEU A 27 -9.23 37.59 -35.36
N LEU A 28 -8.82 37.89 -34.13
CA LEU A 28 -9.70 38.22 -32.99
C LEU A 28 -10.27 39.64 -33.06
N TYR A 29 -9.81 40.46 -34.02
CA TYR A 29 -10.20 41.86 -34.15
C TYR A 29 -10.74 42.16 -35.55
N SER A 30 -11.89 42.84 -35.61
CA SER A 30 -12.33 43.55 -36.80
C SER A 30 -11.63 44.90 -36.91
N LYS A 31 -11.49 45.43 -38.12
CA LYS A 31 -10.91 46.74 -38.39
C LYS A 31 -11.97 47.70 -38.92
N SER A 32 -11.93 48.94 -38.46
CA SER A 32 -12.71 50.03 -39.04
C SER A 32 -12.39 50.26 -40.53
N SER A 33 -13.28 50.91 -41.25
CA SER A 33 -13.08 51.31 -42.66
C SER A 33 -11.87 52.25 -42.85
N ASN A 34 -11.53 53.06 -41.84
CA ASN A 34 -10.34 53.91 -41.83
C ASN A 34 -9.04 53.14 -41.45
N GLY A 35 -9.14 51.86 -41.07
CA GLY A 35 -8.02 50.97 -40.71
C GLY A 35 -7.33 51.25 -39.37
N ARG A 36 -7.73 52.30 -38.63
CA ARG A 36 -7.06 52.78 -37.41
C ARG A 36 -7.61 52.13 -36.13
N GLU A 37 -8.89 51.80 -36.10
CA GLU A 37 -9.56 51.23 -34.91
C GLU A 37 -9.68 49.70 -35.02
N LYS A 38 -9.59 49.04 -33.87
CA LYS A 38 -9.71 47.58 -33.73
C LYS A 38 -10.88 47.25 -32.81
N ILE A 39 -11.87 46.53 -33.30
CA ILE A 39 -13.05 46.11 -32.52
C ILE A 39 -12.91 44.61 -32.21
N LYS A 40 -13.05 44.23 -30.94
CA LYS A 40 -12.94 42.83 -30.48
C LYS A 40 -14.11 41.98 -30.99
N ARG A 41 -13.83 40.79 -31.56
CA ARG A 41 -14.82 39.75 -31.86
C ARG A 41 -15.08 38.89 -30.63
N ASP A 42 -15.88 39.38 -29.68
CA ASP A 42 -16.24 38.63 -28.46
C ASP A 42 -17.29 37.52 -28.68
N TRP A 43 -17.85 37.43 -29.90
CA TRP A 43 -18.77 36.39 -30.34
C TRP A 43 -18.07 35.08 -30.80
N LEU A 44 -16.74 35.10 -30.95
CA LEU A 44 -15.95 34.01 -31.52
C LEU A 44 -15.44 33.07 -30.41
N THR A 45 -15.56 31.76 -30.62
CA THR A 45 -15.04 30.73 -29.71
C THR A 45 -14.42 29.55 -30.47
N TRP A 46 -13.66 28.70 -29.76
CA TRP A 46 -12.95 27.55 -30.31
C TRP A 46 -13.45 26.23 -29.70
N SER A 47 -13.73 25.24 -30.54
CA SER A 47 -14.05 23.89 -30.10
C SER A 47 -12.84 22.96 -30.28
N LYS A 48 -12.19 22.58 -29.19
CA LYS A 48 -11.08 21.60 -29.21
C LYS A 48 -11.52 20.24 -29.79
N SER A 49 -12.74 19.79 -29.51
CA SER A 49 -13.27 18.50 -29.98
C SER A 49 -13.72 18.48 -31.45
N LYS A 50 -14.09 19.63 -32.04
CA LYS A 50 -14.41 19.74 -33.47
C LYS A 50 -13.31 20.37 -34.32
N GLY A 51 -12.20 20.81 -33.71
CA GLY A 51 -11.08 21.46 -34.41
C GLY A 51 -11.48 22.70 -35.21
N ALA A 52 -12.48 23.45 -34.75
CA ALA A 52 -13.11 24.52 -35.51
C ALA A 52 -13.52 25.73 -34.66
N LEU A 53 -13.55 26.90 -35.30
CA LEU A 53 -14.08 28.14 -34.74
C LEU A 53 -15.61 28.19 -34.89
N PHE A 54 -16.29 28.73 -33.87
CA PHE A 54 -17.74 28.89 -33.84
C PHE A 54 -18.14 30.32 -33.48
N CYS A 55 -19.26 30.78 -34.04
CA CYS A 55 -19.90 32.03 -33.67
C CYS A 55 -21.03 31.76 -32.67
N ILE A 56 -20.87 32.20 -31.41
CA ILE A 56 -21.81 31.92 -30.31
C ILE A 56 -23.25 32.36 -30.62
N PRO A 57 -23.53 33.60 -31.07
CA PRO A 57 -24.90 34.01 -31.41
C PRO A 57 -25.55 33.16 -32.49
N CYS A 58 -24.82 32.90 -33.59
CA CYS A 58 -25.32 32.08 -34.70
C CYS A 58 -25.52 30.61 -34.31
N LEU A 59 -24.76 30.10 -33.33
CA LEU A 59 -24.91 28.73 -32.81
C LEU A 59 -26.15 28.60 -31.90
N LEU A 60 -26.53 29.65 -31.19
CA LEU A 60 -27.62 29.63 -30.19
C LEU A 60 -28.97 30.17 -30.69
N LEU A 61 -28.96 31.06 -31.69
CA LEU A 61 -30.12 31.89 -32.05
C LEU A 61 -30.46 31.90 -33.56
N SER A 62 -29.83 31.03 -34.38
CA SER A 62 -30.18 30.92 -35.80
C SER A 62 -31.18 29.80 -36.08
N ASN A 63 -32.07 30.04 -37.04
CA ASN A 63 -33.10 29.09 -37.46
C ASN A 63 -32.58 28.00 -38.44
N GLU A 64 -31.30 28.03 -38.81
CA GLU A 64 -30.66 27.08 -39.73
C GLU A 64 -29.64 26.20 -39.00
N LEU A 65 -30.07 25.02 -38.56
CA LEU A 65 -29.39 24.20 -37.56
C LEU A 65 -27.96 23.72 -37.90
N GLU A 66 -27.56 23.63 -39.17
CA GLU A 66 -26.45 22.73 -39.54
C GLU A 66 -25.15 23.38 -40.05
N LYS A 67 -25.16 24.53 -40.75
CA LYS A 67 -24.01 24.91 -41.62
C LYS A 67 -23.46 26.33 -41.52
N LYS A 68 -24.14 27.29 -40.88
CA LYS A 68 -23.71 28.72 -40.87
C LYS A 68 -22.96 29.20 -39.63
N SER A 69 -22.92 28.42 -38.55
CA SER A 69 -22.29 28.80 -37.26
C SER A 69 -20.82 28.38 -37.10
N CYS A 70 -20.34 27.45 -37.95
CA CYS A 70 -18.98 26.89 -37.93
C CYS A 70 -18.11 27.56 -39.02
N ILE A 71 -16.91 28.04 -38.65
CA ILE A 71 -16.04 28.81 -39.54
C ILE A 71 -14.70 28.07 -39.73
N THR A 72 -14.55 27.40 -40.87
CA THR A 72 -13.42 26.49 -41.17
C THR A 72 -12.55 26.97 -42.33
N GLY A 73 -11.25 26.66 -42.26
CA GLY A 73 -10.26 26.93 -43.32
C GLY A 73 -8.85 27.06 -42.76
N LYS A 74 -7.83 27.17 -43.65
CA LYS A 74 -6.46 27.52 -43.26
C LYS A 74 -6.41 28.92 -42.65
N TRP A 75 -5.54 29.19 -41.67
CA TRP A 75 -5.55 30.45 -40.92
C TRP A 75 -5.35 31.68 -41.83
N CYS A 76 -4.56 31.52 -42.89
CA CYS A 76 -4.30 32.57 -43.89
C CYS A 76 -5.53 33.01 -44.71
N LYS A 77 -6.58 32.17 -44.81
CA LYS A 77 -7.82 32.49 -45.55
C LYS A 77 -8.99 32.85 -44.61
N LEU A 78 -8.81 32.74 -43.29
CA LEU A 78 -9.89 32.91 -42.32
C LEU A 78 -10.29 34.36 -42.07
N TYR A 79 -9.40 35.34 -42.27
CA TYR A 79 -9.74 36.76 -42.10
C TYR A 79 -10.90 37.20 -43.01
N GLN A 80 -10.86 36.78 -44.28
CA GLN A 80 -11.90 37.11 -45.25
C GLN A 80 -13.23 36.42 -44.91
N LYS A 81 -13.20 35.13 -44.59
CA LYS A 81 -14.38 34.38 -44.12
C LYS A 81 -15.01 34.96 -42.85
N LEU A 82 -14.19 35.44 -41.91
CA LEU A 82 -14.67 36.09 -40.69
C LEU A 82 -15.39 37.41 -41.02
N LEU A 83 -14.86 38.23 -41.94
CA LEU A 83 -15.52 39.45 -42.41
C LEU A 83 -16.81 39.17 -43.21
N GLU A 84 -16.82 38.12 -44.03
CA GLU A 84 -18.01 37.68 -44.77
C GLU A 84 -19.12 37.21 -43.81
N HIS A 85 -18.76 36.45 -42.77
CA HIS A 85 -19.69 36.06 -41.71
C HIS A 85 -20.21 37.26 -40.90
N GLU A 86 -19.31 38.13 -40.42
CA GLU A 86 -19.61 39.33 -39.63
C GLU A 86 -20.52 40.33 -40.36
N ARG A 87 -20.42 40.38 -41.70
CA ARG A 87 -21.28 41.20 -42.58
C ARG A 87 -22.58 40.50 -43.00
N SER A 88 -22.79 39.23 -42.68
CA SER A 88 -24.02 38.52 -43.04
C SER A 88 -25.21 39.01 -42.20
N SER A 89 -26.36 39.16 -42.84
CA SER A 89 -27.61 39.56 -42.18
C SER A 89 -27.99 38.59 -41.05
N GLN A 90 -27.76 37.29 -41.24
CA GLN A 90 -27.99 36.27 -40.21
C GLN A 90 -27.12 36.52 -38.96
N HIS A 91 -25.82 36.81 -39.14
CA HIS A 91 -24.94 37.12 -38.01
C HIS A 91 -25.39 38.38 -37.28
N GLN A 92 -25.68 39.46 -38.03
CA GLN A 92 -26.10 40.73 -37.46
C GLN A 92 -27.39 40.59 -36.65
N HIS A 93 -28.37 39.82 -37.15
CA HIS A 93 -29.61 39.53 -36.44
C HIS A 93 -29.37 38.70 -35.17
N CYS A 94 -28.64 37.58 -35.26
CA CYS A 94 -28.35 36.73 -34.10
C CYS A 94 -27.53 37.47 -33.04
N TYR A 95 -26.55 38.27 -33.44
CA TYR A 95 -25.71 39.07 -32.54
C TYR A 95 -26.53 40.17 -31.85
N TRP A 96 -27.44 40.85 -32.56
CA TRP A 96 -28.38 41.81 -31.97
C TRP A 96 -29.33 41.14 -30.95
N GLN A 97 -29.93 39.99 -31.31
CA GLN A 97 -30.74 39.20 -30.38
C GLN A 97 -29.94 38.77 -29.14
N TRP A 98 -28.69 38.34 -29.31
CA TRP A 98 -27.80 37.97 -28.21
C TRP A 98 -27.50 39.13 -27.27
N ARG A 99 -27.29 40.34 -27.79
CA ARG A 99 -27.10 41.55 -26.96
C ARG A 99 -28.37 41.95 -26.22
N ASN A 100 -29.53 41.92 -26.89
CA ASN A 100 -30.82 42.18 -26.24
C ASN A 100 -31.10 41.15 -25.14
N LEU A 101 -30.81 39.87 -25.38
CA LEU A 101 -30.92 38.83 -24.37
C LEU A 101 -29.98 39.11 -23.18
N GLN A 102 -28.70 39.38 -23.45
CA GLN A 102 -27.69 39.73 -22.43
C GLN A 102 -28.15 40.92 -21.57
N GLN A 103 -28.71 41.97 -22.16
CA GLN A 103 -29.22 43.14 -21.45
C GLN A 103 -30.53 42.85 -20.69
N SER A 104 -31.41 42.00 -21.23
CA SER A 104 -32.67 41.59 -20.58
C SER A 104 -32.48 40.65 -19.39
N LEU A 105 -31.36 39.91 -19.33
CA LEU A 105 -30.95 39.11 -18.18
C LEU A 105 -30.44 40.01 -17.03
N GLN A 106 -29.86 41.17 -17.37
CA GLN A 106 -29.36 42.19 -16.43
C GLN A 106 -30.44 43.19 -15.96
N SER A 107 -31.58 43.29 -16.65
CA SER A 107 -32.71 44.11 -16.23
C SER A 107 -33.62 43.38 -15.22
N ASN A 108 -34.77 43.96 -14.85
CA ASN A 108 -35.77 43.31 -13.99
C ASN A 108 -36.90 42.62 -14.78
N GLY A 109 -36.68 42.30 -16.06
CA GLY A 109 -37.67 41.61 -16.90
C GLY A 109 -37.76 40.09 -16.65
N ILE A 110 -38.71 39.44 -17.34
CA ILE A 110 -39.01 38.00 -17.25
C ILE A 110 -37.74 37.13 -17.41
N ASN A 111 -36.86 37.46 -18.36
CA ASN A 111 -35.61 36.71 -18.57
C ASN A 111 -34.70 36.72 -17.34
N SER A 112 -34.61 37.85 -16.62
CA SER A 112 -33.88 37.92 -15.35
C SER A 112 -34.56 37.14 -14.23
N GLN A 113 -35.89 37.13 -14.17
CA GLN A 113 -36.65 36.33 -13.21
C GLN A 113 -36.41 34.83 -13.43
N LEU A 114 -36.48 34.35 -14.68
CA LEU A 114 -36.15 32.98 -15.05
C LEU A 114 -34.70 32.62 -14.73
N GLN A 115 -33.74 33.51 -15.02
CA GLN A 115 -32.33 33.30 -14.67
C GLN A 115 -32.11 33.22 -13.15
N LYS A 116 -32.81 34.05 -12.37
CA LYS A 116 -32.79 34.00 -10.89
C LYS A 116 -33.43 32.72 -10.35
N GLN A 117 -34.49 32.21 -10.98
CA GLN A 117 -35.08 30.91 -10.64
C GLN A 117 -34.10 29.76 -10.91
N ILE A 118 -33.52 29.68 -12.12
CA ILE A 118 -32.52 28.67 -12.50
C ILE A 118 -31.33 28.70 -11.55
N GLN A 119 -30.87 29.89 -11.16
CA GLN A 119 -29.78 30.04 -10.18
C GLN A 119 -30.20 29.55 -8.79
N SER A 120 -31.37 29.94 -8.28
CA SER A 120 -31.88 29.49 -6.98
C SER A 120 -32.10 27.97 -6.93
N GLU A 121 -32.59 27.37 -8.01
CA GLU A 121 -32.70 25.92 -8.14
C GLU A 121 -31.32 25.25 -8.22
N THR A 122 -30.35 25.83 -8.93
CA THR A 122 -28.96 25.34 -8.94
C THR A 122 -28.33 25.37 -7.55
N GLU A 123 -28.55 26.44 -6.79
CA GLU A 123 -28.06 26.60 -5.41
C GLU A 123 -28.74 25.60 -4.46
N LYS A 124 -30.05 25.36 -4.59
CA LYS A 124 -30.77 24.32 -3.83
C LYS A 124 -30.24 22.92 -4.12
N HIS A 125 -30.00 22.57 -5.39
CA HIS A 125 -29.47 21.25 -5.74
C HIS A 125 -28.02 21.05 -5.30
N LYS A 126 -27.16 22.09 -5.37
CA LYS A 126 -25.82 22.05 -4.76
C LYS A 126 -25.91 21.83 -3.25
N ALA A 127 -26.76 22.59 -2.56
CA ALA A 127 -26.97 22.43 -1.13
C ALA A 127 -27.48 21.03 -0.76
N LEU A 128 -28.35 20.41 -1.57
CA LEU A 128 -28.76 19.03 -1.38
C LEU A 128 -27.57 18.06 -1.50
N LEU A 129 -26.80 18.16 -2.59
CA LEU A 129 -25.65 17.29 -2.86
C LEU A 129 -24.57 17.39 -1.79
N GLU A 130 -24.35 18.58 -1.21
CA GLU A 130 -23.47 18.77 -0.05
C GLU A 130 -23.87 17.88 1.13
N ARG A 131 -25.17 17.77 1.48
CA ARG A 131 -25.60 16.96 2.64
C ARG A 131 -25.53 15.46 2.36
N LEU A 132 -25.71 15.03 1.10
CA LEU A 132 -25.49 13.65 0.68
C LEU A 132 -24.00 13.28 0.71
N LEU A 133 -23.13 14.24 0.38
CA LEU A 133 -21.68 14.09 0.48
C LEU A 133 -21.21 14.08 1.96
N ASP A 134 -21.76 14.96 2.81
CA ASP A 134 -21.46 14.99 4.25
C ASP A 134 -21.84 13.67 4.92
N ALA A 135 -23.02 13.11 4.60
CA ALA A 135 -23.42 11.77 5.06
C ALA A 135 -22.45 10.68 4.57
N THR A 136 -22.02 10.75 3.29
CA THR A 136 -21.01 9.84 2.73
C THR A 136 -19.68 9.92 3.48
N LEU A 137 -19.17 11.13 3.72
CA LEU A 137 -17.92 11.37 4.43
C LEU A 137 -18.01 10.99 5.92
N PHE A 138 -19.16 11.23 6.57
CA PHE A 138 -19.41 10.85 7.96
C PHE A 138 -19.29 9.34 8.18
N LEU A 139 -19.88 8.53 7.27
CA LEU A 139 -19.83 7.07 7.34
C LEU A 139 -18.45 6.54 6.96
N ALA A 140 -17.87 7.03 5.86
CA ALA A 140 -16.55 6.60 5.39
C ALA A 140 -15.45 6.87 6.43
N SER A 141 -15.42 8.05 7.05
CA SER A 141 -14.45 8.42 8.10
C SER A 141 -14.57 7.56 9.37
N ARG A 142 -15.72 6.89 9.58
CA ARG A 142 -15.98 6.01 10.73
C ARG A 142 -15.92 4.52 10.38
N ASN A 143 -15.66 4.15 9.12
CA ASN A 143 -15.74 2.77 8.61
C ASN A 143 -17.15 2.13 8.78
N LEU A 144 -18.21 2.94 8.76
CA LEU A 144 -19.59 2.45 8.90
C LEU A 144 -20.13 1.90 7.58
N THR A 145 -20.99 0.89 7.66
CA THR A 145 -21.71 0.34 6.49
C THR A 145 -22.70 1.37 5.95
N PHE A 146 -22.79 1.51 4.63
CA PHE A 146 -23.69 2.48 3.99
C PHE A 146 -25.13 1.98 3.87
N ARG A 147 -25.29 0.69 3.56
CA ARG A 147 -26.57 0.05 3.20
C ARG A 147 -27.01 -0.94 4.26
N GLY A 148 -28.31 -1.18 4.34
CA GLY A 148 -28.90 -2.33 5.01
C GLY A 148 -29.65 -3.22 4.01
N SER A 149 -30.53 -4.08 4.52
CA SER A 149 -31.33 -5.01 3.72
C SER A 149 -32.47 -4.35 2.92
N SER A 150 -32.81 -3.10 3.24
CA SER A 150 -33.84 -2.32 2.56
C SER A 150 -33.25 -1.10 1.84
N SER A 151 -34.01 -0.55 0.89
CA SER A 151 -33.71 0.70 0.18
C SER A 151 -34.78 1.77 0.38
N LYS A 152 -35.76 1.51 1.25
CA LYS A 152 -36.92 2.39 1.49
C LYS A 152 -36.62 3.43 2.58
N ILE A 153 -37.04 4.67 2.38
CA ILE A 153 -36.95 5.73 3.39
C ILE A 153 -37.99 5.45 4.49
N GLY A 154 -37.58 5.48 5.76
CA GLY A 154 -38.42 5.16 6.92
C GLY A 154 -38.52 3.68 7.29
N ASP A 155 -37.68 2.82 6.71
CA ASP A 155 -37.54 1.40 7.08
C ASP A 155 -36.31 1.20 7.97
N ALA A 156 -36.49 0.59 9.14
CA ALA A 156 -35.42 0.37 10.12
C ALA A 156 -34.20 -0.41 9.56
N HIS A 157 -34.36 -1.12 8.44
CA HIS A 157 -33.29 -1.89 7.79
C HIS A 157 -32.69 -1.18 6.57
N ASN A 158 -32.92 0.12 6.38
CA ASN A 158 -32.46 0.84 5.19
C ASN A 158 -30.97 1.25 5.18
N GLY A 159 -30.31 1.12 6.33
CA GLY A 159 -28.87 1.31 6.49
C GLY A 159 -28.46 2.74 6.82
N ASN A 160 -27.23 2.88 7.31
CA ASN A 160 -26.80 4.13 7.95
C ASN A 160 -26.78 5.33 7.01
N PHE A 161 -26.72 5.17 5.68
CA PHE A 161 -26.81 6.30 4.74
C PHE A 161 -28.20 6.93 4.76
N LEU A 162 -29.26 6.13 4.68
CA LEU A 162 -30.64 6.63 4.74
C LEU A 162 -31.01 7.05 6.17
N GLY A 163 -30.63 6.25 7.18
CA GLY A 163 -30.82 6.61 8.59
C GLY A 163 -30.15 7.91 9.04
N VAL A 164 -28.96 8.26 8.51
CA VAL A 164 -28.31 9.56 8.78
C VAL A 164 -29.07 10.71 8.10
N LEU A 165 -29.60 10.51 6.90
CA LEU A 165 -30.41 11.54 6.22
C LEU A 165 -31.78 11.71 6.91
N GLU A 166 -32.33 10.64 7.47
CA GLU A 166 -33.52 10.65 8.34
C GLU A 166 -33.28 11.38 9.67
N LEU A 167 -32.08 11.31 10.24
CA LEU A 167 -31.70 12.16 11.37
C LEU A 167 -31.55 13.64 10.97
N VAL A 168 -30.94 13.92 9.81
CA VAL A 168 -30.64 15.28 9.35
C VAL A 168 -31.88 16.04 8.88
N LEU A 169 -32.90 15.38 8.32
CA LEU A 169 -34.12 16.07 7.84
C LEU A 169 -34.88 16.79 8.95
N HIS A 170 -34.81 16.32 10.20
CA HIS A 170 -35.40 17.00 11.36
C HIS A 170 -34.84 18.41 11.60
N TYR A 171 -33.65 18.71 11.08
CA TYR A 171 -32.94 19.98 11.22
C TYR A 171 -32.71 20.69 9.89
N ASN A 172 -33.17 20.13 8.77
CA ASN A 172 -32.90 20.62 7.43
C ASN A 172 -34.16 20.57 6.53
N PRO A 173 -34.93 21.68 6.44
CA PRO A 173 -36.15 21.76 5.63
C PRO A 173 -35.93 21.43 4.14
N LEU A 174 -34.77 21.77 3.57
CA LEU A 174 -34.47 21.47 2.17
C LEU A 174 -34.30 19.97 1.92
N LEU A 175 -33.71 19.25 2.87
CA LEU A 175 -33.60 17.78 2.81
C LEU A 175 -34.94 17.10 3.10
N HIS A 176 -35.73 17.64 4.04
CA HIS A 176 -37.09 17.18 4.31
C HIS A 176 -37.97 17.25 3.06
N ASP A 177 -38.06 18.41 2.41
CA ASP A 177 -38.87 18.61 1.19
C ASP A 177 -38.41 17.73 0.03
N TYR A 178 -37.12 17.40 -0.06
CA TYR A 178 -36.61 16.46 -1.04
C TYR A 178 -37.01 15.01 -0.75
N LEU A 179 -36.84 14.56 0.50
CA LEU A 179 -37.16 13.19 0.91
C LEU A 179 -38.67 12.90 0.85
N GLU A 180 -39.51 13.86 1.24
CA GLU A 180 -40.96 13.73 1.10
C GLU A 180 -41.40 13.67 -0.37
N LYS A 181 -40.81 14.47 -1.26
CA LYS A 181 -41.06 14.33 -2.71
C LYS A 181 -40.69 12.93 -3.21
N VAL A 182 -39.49 12.45 -2.89
CA VAL A 182 -39.03 11.11 -3.33
C VAL A 182 -39.92 9.98 -2.80
N LYS A 183 -40.45 10.09 -1.56
CA LYS A 183 -41.45 9.14 -1.03
C LYS A 183 -42.76 9.18 -1.82
N GLN A 184 -43.24 10.37 -2.17
CA GLN A 184 -44.57 10.59 -2.76
C GLN A 184 -44.60 10.34 -4.27
N SER A 185 -43.53 10.66 -5.00
CA SER A 185 -43.54 10.75 -6.47
C SER A 185 -43.21 9.45 -7.21
N GLN A 186 -42.55 8.49 -6.53
CA GLN A 186 -41.84 7.37 -7.18
C GLN A 186 -40.89 7.82 -8.33
N GLU A 187 -40.33 9.03 -8.25
CA GLU A 187 -39.40 9.54 -9.27
C GLU A 187 -38.19 8.63 -9.43
N LYS A 188 -38.06 8.04 -10.62
CA LYS A 188 -37.00 7.08 -10.98
C LYS A 188 -35.58 7.66 -11.00
N ALA A 189 -35.41 8.96 -10.74
CA ALA A 189 -34.15 9.68 -10.84
C ALA A 189 -33.88 10.48 -9.55
N HIS A 190 -33.22 9.84 -8.57
CA HIS A 190 -32.88 10.45 -7.28
C HIS A 190 -31.47 10.05 -6.80
N TYR A 191 -30.79 10.95 -6.07
CA TYR A 191 -29.40 10.74 -5.63
C TYR A 191 -29.24 9.82 -4.41
N LEU A 192 -30.34 9.21 -3.93
CA LEU A 192 -30.36 8.31 -2.78
C LEU A 192 -30.03 6.86 -3.15
N SER A 193 -30.01 6.52 -4.46
CA SER A 193 -29.85 5.15 -4.94
C SER A 193 -28.50 4.55 -4.56
N TRP A 194 -28.43 3.22 -4.48
CA TRP A 194 -27.19 2.50 -4.20
C TRP A 194 -26.09 2.80 -5.23
N GLU A 195 -26.48 3.08 -6.48
CA GLU A 195 -25.60 3.53 -7.58
C GLU A 195 -25.05 4.94 -7.31
N SER A 196 -25.90 5.86 -6.85
CA SER A 196 -25.49 7.22 -6.48
C SER A 196 -24.51 7.21 -5.30
N GLN A 197 -24.79 6.40 -4.27
CA GLN A 197 -23.87 6.15 -3.15
C GLN A 197 -22.52 5.63 -3.65
N ASN A 198 -22.52 4.62 -4.55
CA ASN A 198 -21.29 4.13 -5.18
C ASN A 198 -20.54 5.25 -5.92
N LYS A 199 -21.24 6.11 -6.67
CA LYS A 199 -20.60 7.21 -7.41
C LYS A 199 -20.02 8.28 -6.48
N PHE A 200 -20.67 8.61 -5.36
CA PHE A 200 -20.07 9.48 -4.34
C PHE A 200 -18.81 8.86 -3.74
N ILE A 201 -18.83 7.57 -3.39
CA ILE A 201 -17.67 6.84 -2.85
C ILE A 201 -16.51 6.82 -3.87
N GLU A 202 -16.80 6.51 -5.14
CA GLU A 202 -15.82 6.51 -6.23
C GLU A 202 -15.18 7.88 -6.43
N LEU A 203 -15.99 8.95 -6.47
CA LEU A 203 -15.50 10.33 -6.63
C LEU A 203 -14.67 10.79 -5.42
N CYS A 204 -15.05 10.42 -4.20
CA CYS A 204 -14.25 10.67 -3.00
C CYS A 204 -12.92 9.92 -3.06
N GLY A 205 -12.94 8.63 -3.45
CA GLY A 205 -11.76 7.80 -3.63
C GLY A 205 -10.79 8.40 -4.66
N GLN A 206 -11.30 8.80 -5.83
CA GLN A 206 -10.49 9.43 -6.87
C GLN A 206 -9.95 10.80 -6.44
N HIS A 207 -10.71 11.60 -5.70
CA HIS A 207 -10.21 12.89 -5.17
C HIS A 207 -9.08 12.69 -4.15
N VAL A 208 -9.21 11.71 -3.25
CA VAL A 208 -8.14 11.35 -2.31
C VAL A 208 -6.93 10.80 -3.04
N LEU A 209 -7.12 9.89 -4.00
CA LEU A 209 -6.05 9.32 -4.83
C LEU A 209 -5.31 10.42 -5.61
N ASN A 210 -6.02 11.29 -6.33
CA ASN A 210 -5.42 12.43 -7.02
C ASN A 210 -4.62 13.33 -6.07
N THR A 211 -5.11 13.52 -4.83
CA THR A 211 -4.39 14.28 -3.79
C THR A 211 -3.14 13.57 -3.29
N ILE A 212 -3.12 12.23 -3.24
CA ILE A 212 -1.91 11.44 -2.96
C ILE A 212 -0.92 11.57 -4.12
N LEU A 213 -1.40 11.58 -5.36
CA LEU A 213 -0.57 11.72 -6.57
C LEU A 213 -0.03 13.13 -6.81
N THR A 214 -0.44 14.15 -6.03
CA THR A 214 0.32 15.42 -5.96
C THR A 214 1.55 15.33 -5.05
N THR A 215 1.76 14.22 -4.33
CA THR A 215 2.98 14.00 -3.56
C THR A 215 4.09 13.42 -4.43
N ILE A 216 5.25 14.09 -4.44
CA ILE A 216 6.40 13.77 -5.31
C ILE A 216 6.94 12.34 -5.05
N TYR A 217 6.82 11.84 -3.81
CA TYR A 217 7.42 10.59 -3.39
C TYR A 217 6.39 9.66 -2.75
N PHE A 218 6.26 8.47 -3.33
CA PHE A 218 5.51 7.35 -2.79
C PHE A 218 6.24 6.02 -3.11
N SER A 219 5.89 4.95 -2.40
CA SER A 219 6.22 3.59 -2.78
C SER A 219 4.94 2.78 -2.98
N VAL A 220 5.00 1.81 -3.89
CA VAL A 220 3.94 0.82 -4.10
C VAL A 220 4.26 -0.42 -3.26
N ILE A 221 3.28 -0.89 -2.50
CA ILE A 221 3.31 -2.17 -1.81
C ILE A 221 2.25 -3.05 -2.46
N CYS A 222 2.66 -4.23 -2.92
CA CYS A 222 1.75 -5.29 -3.35
C CYS A 222 1.91 -6.48 -2.39
N ASP A 223 0.80 -7.12 -2.05
CA ASP A 223 0.75 -8.33 -1.22
C ASP A 223 -0.38 -9.23 -1.75
N ALA A 224 -0.28 -10.54 -1.53
CA ALA A 224 -1.15 -11.54 -2.15
C ALA A 224 -1.48 -12.68 -1.19
N THR A 225 -2.77 -13.01 -1.07
CA THR A 225 -3.25 -14.14 -0.26
C THR A 225 -4.29 -14.96 -1.02
N PRO A 226 -4.32 -16.29 -0.86
CA PRO A 226 -5.41 -17.11 -1.39
C PRO A 226 -6.69 -16.86 -0.57
N ASP A 227 -7.77 -16.51 -1.26
CA ASP A 227 -9.11 -16.41 -0.68
C ASP A 227 -9.70 -17.80 -0.41
N ILE A 228 -10.83 -17.84 0.29
CA ILE A 228 -11.58 -19.06 0.66
C ILE A 228 -12.01 -19.86 -0.59
N SER A 229 -12.18 -19.19 -1.73
CA SER A 229 -12.41 -19.79 -3.06
C SER A 229 -11.15 -20.31 -3.77
N HIS A 230 -10.00 -20.38 -3.09
CA HIS A 230 -8.67 -20.71 -3.64
C HIS A 230 -8.17 -19.78 -4.76
N THR A 231 -8.83 -18.64 -4.95
CA THR A 231 -8.42 -17.57 -5.88
C THR A 231 -7.42 -16.64 -5.21
N GLU A 232 -6.28 -16.38 -5.85
CA GLU A 232 -5.27 -15.44 -5.32
C GLU A 232 -5.79 -13.99 -5.41
N GLN A 233 -6.11 -13.43 -4.25
CA GLN A 233 -6.55 -12.07 -4.08
C GLN A 233 -5.37 -11.19 -3.65
N ASN A 234 -5.15 -10.15 -4.43
CA ASN A 234 -4.01 -9.25 -4.32
C ASN A 234 -4.49 -7.88 -3.83
N VAL A 235 -3.58 -7.12 -3.23
CA VAL A 235 -3.88 -5.80 -2.67
C VAL A 235 -2.84 -4.76 -3.12
N LEU A 236 -3.33 -3.63 -3.65
CA LEU A 236 -2.51 -2.49 -4.05
C LEU A 236 -2.55 -1.42 -2.95
N ILE A 237 -1.39 -1.09 -2.40
CA ILE A 237 -1.23 -0.14 -1.30
C ILE A 237 -0.16 0.90 -1.67
N LEU A 238 -0.41 2.17 -1.35
CA LEU A 238 0.55 3.26 -1.47
C LEU A 238 1.08 3.67 -0.08
N ARG A 239 2.39 3.88 0.03
CA ARG A 239 3.04 4.50 1.20
C ARG A 239 3.70 5.81 0.78
N TYR A 240 3.33 6.92 1.40
CA TYR A 240 3.77 8.27 1.02
C TYR A 240 4.00 9.16 2.24
N VAL A 241 4.70 10.29 2.04
CA VAL A 241 5.05 11.24 3.11
C VAL A 241 4.37 12.57 2.82
N HIS A 242 3.48 13.03 3.71
CA HIS A 242 2.66 14.23 3.50
C HIS A 242 2.72 15.16 4.71
N LYS A 243 2.81 16.47 4.45
CA LYS A 243 2.84 17.53 5.46
C LYS A 243 1.42 17.82 5.94
N TYR A 244 1.14 17.51 7.20
CA TYR A 244 -0.18 17.70 7.79
C TYR A 244 -0.47 19.20 7.97
N LYS A 245 -1.60 19.67 7.42
CA LYS A 245 -1.85 21.11 7.27
C LYS A 245 -1.94 21.87 8.59
N ASP A 246 -2.55 21.29 9.62
CA ASP A 246 -2.89 22.01 10.85
C ASP A 246 -1.69 22.16 11.79
N THR A 247 -0.77 21.18 11.81
CA THR A 247 0.43 21.19 12.68
C THR A 247 1.72 21.53 11.94
N GLY A 248 1.74 21.37 10.61
CA GLY A 248 2.93 21.51 9.78
C GLY A 248 3.87 20.31 9.78
N ASP A 249 3.58 19.24 10.54
CA ASP A 249 4.46 18.06 10.61
C ASP A 249 4.32 17.17 9.38
N TRP A 250 5.42 16.62 8.89
CA TRP A 250 5.44 15.48 7.99
C TRP A 250 5.08 14.19 8.73
N LYS A 251 4.16 13.41 8.14
CA LYS A 251 3.77 12.09 8.63
C LYS A 251 3.80 11.09 7.49
N ILE A 252 4.18 9.85 7.81
CA ILE A 252 4.11 8.72 6.88
C ILE A 252 2.67 8.21 6.86
N TYR A 253 2.10 8.08 5.68
CA TYR A 253 0.78 7.52 5.45
C TYR A 253 0.89 6.24 4.63
N VAL A 254 0.08 5.25 5.00
CA VAL A 254 -0.14 4.03 4.20
C VAL A 254 -1.62 3.97 3.86
N ARG A 255 -1.95 3.70 2.59
CA ARG A 255 -3.32 3.72 2.08
C ARG A 255 -3.56 2.58 1.09
N LEU A 256 -4.59 1.79 1.35
CA LEU A 256 -5.19 0.86 0.40
C LEU A 256 -5.75 1.65 -0.81
N VAL A 257 -5.50 1.15 -2.02
CA VAL A 257 -6.06 1.67 -3.28
C VAL A 257 -7.10 0.71 -3.85
N GLU A 258 -6.75 -0.57 -4.03
CA GLU A 258 -7.63 -1.57 -4.65
C GLU A 258 -7.32 -2.99 -4.15
N PHE A 259 -8.36 -3.81 -3.99
CA PHE A 259 -8.23 -5.27 -4.02
C PHE A 259 -8.54 -5.77 -5.43
N PHE A 260 -7.76 -6.72 -5.93
CA PHE A 260 -7.99 -7.30 -7.25
C PHE A 260 -7.58 -8.78 -7.28
N ASP A 261 -8.28 -9.57 -8.09
CA ASP A 261 -8.01 -11.00 -8.20
C ASP A 261 -7.04 -11.25 -9.36
N PHE A 262 -6.00 -12.03 -9.12
CA PHE A 262 -4.97 -12.37 -10.11
C PHE A 262 -4.25 -13.66 -9.70
N ALA A 263 -4.43 -14.73 -10.49
CA ALA A 263 -4.00 -16.09 -10.17
C ALA A 263 -2.81 -16.60 -11.01
N LYS A 264 -2.01 -15.69 -11.61
CA LYS A 264 -0.80 -16.05 -12.35
C LYS A 264 0.44 -15.78 -11.49
N LYS A 265 1.43 -16.68 -11.59
CA LYS A 265 2.59 -16.72 -10.68
C LYS A 265 3.93 -16.34 -11.33
N ASN A 266 3.94 -16.05 -12.64
CA ASN A 266 5.15 -15.69 -13.36
C ASN A 266 5.52 -14.21 -13.10
N GLY A 267 6.77 -13.94 -12.78
CA GLY A 267 7.23 -12.58 -12.41
C GLY A 267 6.96 -11.51 -13.47
N GLN A 268 7.08 -11.86 -14.77
CA GLN A 268 6.70 -10.97 -15.86
C GLN A 268 5.21 -10.62 -15.84
N GLU A 269 4.34 -11.61 -15.69
CA GLU A 269 2.88 -11.40 -15.73
C GLU A 269 2.40 -10.62 -14.49
N ILE A 270 3.05 -10.80 -13.34
CA ILE A 270 2.84 -9.98 -12.14
C ILE A 270 3.27 -8.53 -12.39
N ALA A 271 4.41 -8.32 -13.04
CA ALA A 271 4.88 -6.97 -13.40
C ALA A 271 3.94 -6.28 -14.39
N GLU A 272 3.57 -6.94 -15.49
CA GLU A 272 2.60 -6.44 -16.48
C GLU A 272 1.24 -6.10 -15.85
N MET A 273 0.75 -6.95 -14.95
CA MET A 273 -0.48 -6.69 -14.19
C MET A 273 -0.34 -5.44 -13.30
N LEU A 274 0.78 -5.28 -12.59
CA LEU A 274 1.02 -4.10 -11.75
C LEU A 274 1.08 -2.83 -12.58
N LEU A 275 1.73 -2.84 -13.75
CA LEU A 275 1.72 -1.73 -14.70
C LEU A 275 0.30 -1.35 -15.11
N GLN A 276 -0.53 -2.32 -15.48
CA GLN A 276 -1.93 -2.09 -15.87
C GLN A 276 -2.77 -1.51 -14.72
N ARG A 277 -2.57 -1.98 -13.47
CA ARG A 277 -3.29 -1.45 -12.29
C ARG A 277 -2.86 -0.03 -11.93
N LEU A 278 -1.57 0.26 -12.01
CA LEU A 278 -1.04 1.61 -11.76
C LEU A 278 -1.49 2.59 -12.86
N GLN A 279 -1.45 2.19 -14.12
CA GLN A 279 -1.97 2.97 -15.26
C GLN A 279 -3.49 3.23 -15.15
N LYS A 280 -4.29 2.23 -14.76
CA LYS A 280 -5.74 2.36 -14.50
C LYS A 280 -6.04 3.50 -13.51
N HIS A 281 -5.21 3.63 -12.48
CA HIS A 281 -5.35 4.64 -11.41
C HIS A 281 -4.70 5.98 -11.74
N SER A 282 -4.19 6.17 -12.97
CA SER A 282 -3.40 7.34 -13.39
C SER A 282 -2.16 7.58 -12.51
N ILE A 283 -1.62 6.51 -11.91
CA ILE A 283 -0.39 6.56 -11.12
C ILE A 283 0.76 6.54 -12.12
N ASP A 284 1.27 7.72 -12.46
CA ASP A 284 2.37 7.87 -13.40
C ASP A 284 3.64 7.23 -12.82
N ILE A 285 4.03 6.09 -13.38
CA ILE A 285 5.33 5.48 -13.14
C ILE A 285 6.26 6.00 -14.24
N ALA A 286 7.04 7.03 -13.90
CA ALA A 286 8.04 7.61 -14.78
C ALA A 286 9.16 6.60 -15.13
N HIS A 287 8.90 5.76 -16.13
CA HIS A 287 9.73 4.66 -16.64
C HIS A 287 10.04 3.53 -15.66
N THR A 288 9.21 2.48 -15.65
CA THR A 288 9.59 1.17 -15.09
C THR A 288 10.67 0.48 -15.91
N CYS A 289 11.69 -0.01 -15.21
CA CYS A 289 12.66 -1.07 -15.54
C CYS A 289 13.39 -1.01 -16.90
N GLU A 290 12.69 -1.10 -18.04
CA GLU A 290 13.32 -1.17 -19.37
C GLU A 290 14.04 0.11 -19.80
N LYS A 291 13.72 1.27 -19.18
CA LYS A 291 14.32 2.56 -19.53
C LYS A 291 14.88 3.37 -18.36
N LYS A 292 14.73 2.92 -17.11
CA LYS A 292 15.46 3.43 -15.93
C LYS A 292 15.65 2.33 -14.87
N PRO A 293 16.88 2.09 -14.37
CA PRO A 293 17.17 1.08 -13.35
C PRO A 293 16.94 1.57 -11.90
N LEU A 294 16.09 2.59 -11.69
CA LEU A 294 16.01 3.33 -10.42
C LEU A 294 14.96 2.81 -9.42
N ALA A 295 14.08 1.90 -9.86
CA ALA A 295 13.04 1.31 -9.02
C ALA A 295 13.67 0.41 -7.93
N THR A 296 13.85 0.95 -6.73
CA THR A 296 14.48 0.24 -5.62
C THR A 296 13.51 -0.79 -5.02
N TYR A 297 13.73 -2.06 -5.34
CA TYR A 297 13.00 -3.19 -4.73
C TYR A 297 13.53 -3.50 -3.33
N SER A 298 12.64 -3.86 -2.41
CA SER A 298 12.99 -4.40 -1.09
C SER A 298 12.05 -5.56 -0.76
N SER A 299 12.60 -6.64 -0.20
CA SER A 299 11.79 -7.78 0.25
C SER A 299 11.03 -7.43 1.54
N CYS A 300 9.84 -8.01 1.74
CA CYS A 300 9.09 -7.85 2.99
C CYS A 300 9.85 -8.51 4.15
N THR A 301 10.31 -7.73 5.13
CA THR A 301 11.25 -8.22 6.16
C THR A 301 10.66 -9.34 7.02
N ARG A 302 9.38 -9.17 7.41
CA ARG A 302 8.53 -10.16 8.06
C ARG A 302 8.45 -11.49 7.30
N HIS A 303 8.35 -11.46 5.96
CA HIS A 303 8.31 -12.68 5.14
C HIS A 303 9.71 -13.29 4.99
N SER A 304 10.73 -12.45 4.79
CA SER A 304 12.13 -12.87 4.70
C SER A 304 12.60 -13.59 5.97
N LEU A 305 12.41 -13.04 7.17
CA LEU A 305 12.78 -13.73 8.42
C LEU A 305 11.95 -15.00 8.64
N ASN A 306 10.68 -14.99 8.26
CA ASN A 306 9.84 -16.17 8.33
C ASN A 306 10.39 -17.31 7.46
N LEU A 307 10.90 -17.01 6.26
CA LEU A 307 11.57 -17.98 5.40
C LEU A 307 12.92 -18.45 5.95
N VAL A 308 13.72 -17.58 6.60
CA VAL A 308 14.95 -18.01 7.34
C VAL A 308 14.60 -19.16 8.28
N GLY A 309 13.56 -18.99 9.11
CA GLY A 309 13.15 -20.02 10.08
C GLY A 309 12.60 -21.30 9.42
N VAL A 310 11.80 -21.17 8.36
CA VAL A 310 11.29 -22.33 7.60
C VAL A 310 12.45 -23.14 6.99
N HIS A 311 13.38 -22.47 6.31
CA HIS A 311 14.54 -23.12 5.68
C HIS A 311 15.52 -23.70 6.70
N ALA A 312 15.73 -23.03 7.85
CA ALA A 312 16.54 -23.56 8.95
C ALA A 312 15.93 -24.83 9.57
N ALA A 313 14.60 -24.92 9.64
CA ALA A 313 13.90 -26.11 10.12
C ALA A 313 13.86 -27.27 9.10
N GLU A 314 14.30 -27.01 7.88
CA GLU A 314 14.31 -27.95 6.75
C GLU A 314 15.75 -28.16 6.22
N SER A 315 16.77 -27.71 6.96
CA SER A 315 18.19 -27.75 6.57
C SER A 315 18.84 -29.13 6.66
N CYS A 316 18.37 -29.99 7.56
CA CYS A 316 18.85 -31.37 7.72
C CYS A 316 17.71 -32.32 8.13
N PRO A 317 17.85 -33.64 7.86
CA PRO A 317 16.82 -34.63 8.17
C PRO A 317 16.44 -34.69 9.66
N GLU A 318 17.38 -34.44 10.57
CA GLU A 318 17.19 -34.51 12.01
C GLU A 318 16.22 -33.42 12.50
N ILE A 319 16.41 -32.17 12.05
CA ILE A 319 15.55 -31.04 12.42
C ILE A 319 14.19 -31.14 11.71
N ALA A 320 14.16 -31.58 10.46
CA ALA A 320 12.91 -31.86 9.76
C ALA A 320 12.08 -32.96 10.48
N THR A 321 12.75 -34.01 10.97
CA THR A 321 12.13 -35.10 11.75
C THR A 321 11.62 -34.60 13.10
N PHE A 322 12.39 -33.77 13.81
CA PHE A 322 11.97 -33.07 15.02
C PHE A 322 10.65 -32.31 14.78
N PHE A 323 10.59 -31.41 13.79
CA PHE A 323 9.37 -30.64 13.53
C PHE A 323 8.19 -31.49 13.03
N ALA A 324 8.44 -32.59 12.33
CA ALA A 324 7.41 -33.56 11.98
C ALA A 324 6.84 -34.28 13.21
N CYS A 325 7.68 -34.63 14.18
CA CYS A 325 7.26 -35.27 15.42
C CYS A 325 6.44 -34.34 16.34
N VAL A 326 6.75 -33.03 16.43
CA VAL A 326 5.87 -32.06 17.15
C VAL A 326 4.47 -32.07 16.55
N ASN A 327 4.39 -32.06 15.22
CA ASN A 327 3.11 -32.02 14.53
C ASN A 327 2.31 -33.33 14.69
N ARG A 328 2.99 -34.48 14.64
CA ARG A 328 2.38 -35.79 14.92
C ARG A 328 1.83 -35.88 16.34
N LEU A 329 2.57 -35.37 17.34
CA LEU A 329 2.10 -35.28 18.73
C LEU A 329 0.81 -34.48 18.83
N TYR A 330 0.74 -33.29 18.20
CA TYR A 330 -0.48 -32.50 18.12
C TYR A 330 -1.63 -33.30 17.48
N VAL A 331 -1.41 -33.89 16.29
CA VAL A 331 -2.44 -34.65 15.55
C VAL A 331 -2.96 -35.85 16.36
N LEU A 332 -2.08 -36.57 17.05
CA LEU A 332 -2.44 -37.72 17.89
C LEU A 332 -3.42 -37.35 19.00
N PHE A 333 -3.24 -36.20 19.65
CA PHE A 333 -4.13 -35.68 20.69
C PHE A 333 -5.37 -34.99 20.11
N SER A 334 -5.24 -34.17 19.05
CA SER A 334 -6.36 -33.43 18.47
C SER A 334 -7.36 -34.33 17.72
N GLY A 335 -6.91 -35.51 17.28
CA GLY A 335 -7.73 -36.47 16.52
C GLY A 335 -8.85 -37.16 17.31
N HIS A 336 -8.94 -37.00 18.64
CA HIS A 336 -10.07 -37.54 19.41
C HIS A 336 -10.36 -36.75 20.70
N PRO A 337 -11.61 -36.34 20.99
CA PRO A 337 -11.95 -35.55 22.18
C PRO A 337 -11.51 -36.17 23.51
N GLU A 338 -11.61 -37.50 23.67
CA GLU A 338 -11.14 -38.18 24.89
C GLU A 338 -9.63 -38.00 25.11
N LYS A 339 -8.82 -38.05 24.04
CA LYS A 339 -7.36 -37.84 24.14
C LYS A 339 -7.04 -36.39 24.50
N TRP A 340 -7.78 -35.44 23.94
CA TRP A 340 -7.64 -34.00 24.26
C TRP A 340 -8.05 -33.69 25.70
N ALA A 341 -9.03 -34.41 26.25
CA ALA A 341 -9.38 -34.33 27.67
C ALA A 341 -8.24 -34.83 28.58
N ILE A 342 -7.69 -36.01 28.30
CA ILE A 342 -6.53 -36.58 29.04
C ILE A 342 -5.31 -35.64 28.99
N LEU A 343 -5.04 -35.04 27.82
CA LEU A 343 -3.98 -34.03 27.67
C LEU A 343 -4.21 -32.83 28.61
N LYS A 344 -5.42 -32.27 28.61
CA LYS A 344 -5.74 -31.09 29.44
C LYS A 344 -5.75 -31.42 30.93
N GLU A 345 -6.24 -32.59 31.32
CA GLU A 345 -6.22 -33.08 32.70
C GLU A 345 -4.79 -33.20 33.24
N LYS A 346 -3.87 -33.75 32.45
CA LYS A 346 -2.48 -33.99 32.86
C LYS A 346 -1.54 -32.78 32.74
N THR A 347 -1.78 -31.91 31.77
CA THR A 347 -0.87 -30.78 31.48
C THR A 347 -1.41 -29.42 31.91
N GLY A 348 -2.74 -29.23 31.95
CA GLY A 348 -3.38 -27.91 32.09
C GLY A 348 -3.36 -27.03 30.82
N TYR A 349 -2.70 -27.45 29.74
CA TYR A 349 -2.46 -26.65 28.53
C TYR A 349 -3.04 -27.28 27.25
N SER A 350 -2.98 -26.53 26.15
CA SER A 350 -3.31 -27.00 24.80
C SER A 350 -2.03 -27.13 23.96
N LEU A 351 -1.94 -28.16 23.13
CA LEU A 351 -0.96 -28.22 22.04
C LEU A 351 -1.43 -27.38 20.84
N TYR A 352 -0.52 -27.08 19.91
CA TYR A 352 -0.81 -26.31 18.69
C TYR A 352 -0.22 -27.00 17.46
N SER A 353 -0.94 -26.94 16.33
CA SER A 353 -0.49 -27.47 15.04
C SER A 353 0.73 -26.73 14.50
N ARG A 354 1.62 -27.43 13.78
CA ARG A 354 2.75 -26.82 13.07
C ARG A 354 2.21 -25.97 11.92
N SER A 355 2.36 -24.65 12.00
CA SER A 355 2.15 -23.81 10.83
C SER A 355 3.29 -24.01 9.83
N GLU A 356 2.93 -24.37 8.60
CA GLU A 356 3.88 -24.47 7.49
C GLU A 356 4.36 -23.07 7.08
N THR A 357 3.43 -22.10 7.06
CA THR A 357 3.64 -20.73 6.58
C THR A 357 4.10 -19.72 7.63
N ARG A 358 4.05 -20.01 8.94
CA ARG A 358 4.40 -19.05 10.01
C ARG A 358 5.36 -19.60 11.08
N TRP A 359 6.62 -19.14 11.05
CA TRP A 359 7.68 -19.48 12.02
C TRP A 359 7.28 -19.17 13.48
N SER A 360 6.64 -18.03 13.72
CA SER A 360 6.13 -17.61 15.04
C SER A 360 5.02 -18.51 15.59
N ALA A 361 4.44 -19.41 14.78
CA ALA A 361 3.54 -20.45 15.24
C ALA A 361 4.24 -21.82 15.45
N ARG A 362 5.40 -22.07 14.82
CA ARG A 362 6.24 -23.25 15.14
C ARG A 362 6.76 -23.16 16.59
N ILE A 363 7.17 -21.96 17.02
CA ILE A 363 7.39 -21.59 18.43
C ILE A 363 6.22 -21.98 19.35
N LYS A 364 4.98 -21.60 19.00
CA LYS A 364 3.79 -21.94 19.80
C LYS A 364 3.47 -23.44 19.84
N SER A 365 3.95 -24.22 18.88
CA SER A 365 3.88 -25.68 18.93
C SER A 365 4.99 -26.32 19.80
N ILE A 366 6.12 -25.63 20.02
CA ILE A 366 7.22 -26.10 20.89
C ILE A 366 6.98 -25.71 22.35
N HIS A 367 6.59 -24.47 22.68
CA HIS A 367 6.49 -23.99 24.08
C HIS A 367 5.77 -24.95 25.03
N PRO A 368 4.57 -25.48 24.71
CA PRO A 368 3.86 -26.38 25.62
C PRO A 368 4.54 -27.75 25.71
N VAL A 369 5.23 -28.18 24.64
CA VAL A 369 5.96 -29.46 24.59
C VAL A 369 7.20 -29.40 25.47
N ALA A 370 8.06 -28.39 25.30
CA ALA A 370 9.28 -28.23 26.10
C ALA A 370 8.96 -28.00 27.59
N LYS A 371 7.96 -27.16 27.89
CA LYS A 371 7.62 -26.77 29.27
C LYS A 371 6.85 -27.82 30.06
N HIS A 372 6.06 -28.68 29.39
CA HIS A 372 5.21 -29.69 30.04
C HIS A 372 5.55 -31.13 29.59
N PHE A 373 6.79 -31.35 29.13
CA PHE A 373 7.23 -32.64 28.57
C PHE A 373 6.93 -33.86 29.46
N PRO A 374 7.21 -33.86 30.79
CA PRO A 374 6.91 -35.02 31.64
C PRO A 374 5.39 -35.28 31.78
N SER A 375 4.58 -34.21 31.86
CA SER A 375 3.12 -34.31 31.86
C SER A 375 2.54 -34.84 30.55
N ILE A 376 3.19 -34.53 29.42
CA ILE A 376 2.82 -35.03 28.09
C ILE A 376 3.17 -36.51 27.96
N ILE A 377 4.36 -36.94 28.41
CA ILE A 377 4.72 -38.37 28.50
C ILE A 377 3.70 -39.10 29.38
N ALA A 378 3.40 -38.59 30.57
CA ALA A 378 2.41 -39.18 31.46
C ALA A 378 0.98 -39.24 30.87
N ALA A 379 0.65 -38.39 29.89
CA ALA A 379 -0.60 -38.43 29.14
C ALA A 379 -0.56 -39.47 28.01
N LEU A 380 0.52 -39.53 27.23
CA LEU A 380 0.77 -40.57 26.21
C LEU A 380 0.74 -41.96 26.84
N ASP A 381 1.39 -42.13 27.98
CA ASP A 381 1.48 -43.37 28.75
C ASP A 381 0.10 -43.83 29.26
N SER A 382 -0.79 -42.88 29.62
CA SER A 382 -2.18 -43.18 29.98
C SER A 382 -3.04 -43.55 28.77
N ILE A 383 -2.79 -42.90 27.64
CA ILE A 383 -3.40 -43.23 26.35
C ILE A 383 -2.99 -44.66 25.93
N ILE A 384 -1.70 -45.00 25.98
CA ILE A 384 -1.18 -46.36 25.71
C ILE A 384 -1.85 -47.40 26.62
N LYS A 385 -1.98 -47.13 27.93
CA LYS A 385 -2.62 -48.03 28.91
C LYS A 385 -4.14 -48.17 28.74
N SER A 386 -4.79 -47.33 27.92
CA SER A 386 -6.26 -47.33 27.73
C SER A 386 -6.79 -48.32 26.67
N ASN A 387 -5.93 -48.97 25.88
CA ASN A 387 -6.27 -49.96 24.83
C ASN A 387 -7.24 -49.52 23.70
N LYS A 388 -7.75 -48.27 23.66
CA LYS A 388 -8.66 -47.78 22.61
C LYS A 388 -7.94 -47.25 21.33
N ILE A 389 -6.94 -47.95 20.80
CA ILE A 389 -6.02 -47.38 19.78
C ILE A 389 -5.69 -48.39 18.67
N SER A 390 -5.56 -47.92 17.42
CA SER A 390 -5.04 -48.74 16.31
C SER A 390 -3.53 -48.98 16.45
N ASN A 391 -3.02 -50.02 15.78
CA ASN A 391 -1.60 -50.40 15.88
C ASN A 391 -0.66 -49.33 15.32
N GLU A 392 -1.09 -48.50 14.35
CA GLU A 392 -0.30 -47.36 13.86
C GLU A 392 -0.09 -46.33 14.97
N ALA A 393 -1.17 -45.82 15.57
CA ALA A 393 -1.07 -44.77 16.59
C ALA A 393 -0.40 -45.26 17.90
N LEU A 394 -0.40 -46.58 18.16
CA LEU A 394 0.37 -47.21 19.24
C LEU A 394 1.88 -47.28 18.93
N SER A 395 2.25 -47.41 17.66
CA SER A 395 3.63 -47.32 17.17
C SER A 395 4.12 -45.86 17.16
N GLU A 396 3.28 -44.93 16.68
CA GLU A 396 3.58 -43.50 16.66
C GLU A 396 3.78 -42.94 18.07
N ALA A 397 2.94 -43.29 19.05
CA ALA A 397 3.10 -42.85 20.43
C ALA A 397 4.47 -43.23 21.02
N LYS A 398 4.96 -44.44 20.73
CA LYS A 398 6.30 -44.91 21.16
C LYS A 398 7.45 -44.27 20.37
N GLY A 399 7.22 -43.90 19.11
CA GLY A 399 8.20 -43.16 18.31
C GLY A 399 8.35 -41.69 18.71
N LEU A 400 7.34 -41.10 19.34
CA LEU A 400 7.32 -39.69 19.76
C LEU A 400 8.01 -39.40 21.10
N GLU A 401 8.28 -40.43 21.90
CA GLU A 401 8.90 -40.33 23.23
C GLU A 401 10.39 -39.90 23.19
N MET A 402 11.02 -39.86 21.99
CA MET A 402 12.48 -39.91 21.86
C MET A 402 13.22 -38.60 21.54
N TYR A 403 12.55 -37.43 21.52
CA TYR A 403 13.13 -36.10 21.15
C TYR A 403 12.37 -34.93 21.84
N PHE A 404 13.01 -33.76 22.12
CA PHE A 404 12.50 -32.35 22.01
C PHE A 404 13.25 -31.25 22.84
N ASN A 405 13.27 -29.98 22.36
CA ASN A 405 13.64 -28.64 22.96
C ASN A 405 14.16 -27.65 21.86
N PHE A 406 14.12 -26.29 21.87
CA PHE A 406 13.57 -25.20 22.75
C PHE A 406 13.12 -23.93 21.90
N GLU A 407 13.38 -22.67 22.33
CA GLU A 407 12.65 -21.40 21.98
C GLU A 407 13.51 -20.11 22.25
N GLU A 408 13.22 -18.81 21.97
CA GLU A 408 12.17 -17.97 21.31
C GLU A 408 12.77 -16.56 20.98
N ARG A 409 12.33 -15.80 19.95
CA ARG A 409 12.59 -14.33 19.75
C ARG A 409 11.54 -13.52 18.93
N ASN A 410 10.44 -14.09 18.42
CA ASN A 410 9.73 -13.61 17.20
C ASN A 410 8.61 -12.55 17.39
N LEU A 411 8.69 -11.70 18.42
CA LEU A 411 7.59 -10.78 18.79
C LEU A 411 7.83 -9.29 18.48
N LEU A 412 9.08 -8.81 18.44
CA LEU A 412 9.38 -7.37 18.29
C LEU A 412 8.96 -6.79 16.91
N LEU A 413 9.07 -7.62 15.86
CA LEU A 413 9.02 -7.25 14.44
C LEU A 413 7.59 -7.03 13.89
N GLN A 414 6.63 -6.75 14.77
CA GLN A 414 5.21 -6.68 14.45
C GLN A 414 4.60 -5.27 14.69
N SER A 415 5.39 -4.31 15.17
CA SER A 415 4.91 -2.95 15.43
C SER A 415 4.78 -2.10 14.15
N THR A 416 3.66 -1.39 14.00
CA THR A 416 3.36 -0.66 12.76
C THR A 416 3.83 0.78 12.82
N GLY A 417 5.10 0.99 12.49
CA GLY A 417 5.77 2.29 12.50
C GLY A 417 7.30 2.24 12.38
N ILE A 418 7.90 1.04 12.35
CA ILE A 418 9.34 0.84 12.16
C ILE A 418 9.81 1.45 10.82
N SER A 419 10.99 2.06 10.82
CA SER A 419 11.73 2.53 9.64
C SER A 419 12.88 1.57 9.30
N ILE A 420 13.32 1.56 8.03
CA ILE A 420 14.26 0.53 7.52
C ILE A 420 15.57 0.51 8.31
N ASP A 421 16.04 1.65 8.81
CA ASP A 421 17.23 1.79 9.67
C ASP A 421 17.11 1.03 11.01
N THR A 422 15.93 1.10 11.64
CA THR A 422 15.66 0.45 12.92
C THR A 422 15.50 -1.06 12.72
N GLU A 423 14.90 -1.47 11.61
CA GLU A 423 14.81 -2.89 11.25
C GLU A 423 16.20 -3.47 10.89
N ALA A 424 17.01 -2.74 10.13
CA ALA A 424 18.37 -3.14 9.76
C ALA A 424 19.28 -3.30 11.00
N ALA A 425 19.07 -2.48 12.04
CA ALA A 425 19.72 -2.66 13.34
C ALA A 425 19.26 -3.97 14.00
N ASN A 426 17.96 -4.19 14.19
CA ASN A 426 17.42 -5.44 14.75
C ASN A 426 17.96 -6.71 14.05
N ILE A 427 18.14 -6.64 12.72
CA ILE A 427 18.67 -7.76 11.91
C ILE A 427 20.19 -7.92 12.11
N ALA A 428 20.94 -6.82 12.24
CA ALA A 428 22.37 -6.87 12.53
C ALA A 428 22.63 -7.45 13.94
N ASP A 429 21.89 -6.96 14.95
CA ASP A 429 21.93 -7.48 16.31
C ASP A 429 21.63 -8.99 16.31
N LEU A 430 20.57 -9.43 15.60
CA LEU A 430 20.22 -10.85 15.47
C LEU A 430 21.30 -11.66 14.72
N GLN A 431 22.00 -11.07 13.75
CA GLN A 431 23.12 -11.73 13.05
C GLN A 431 24.32 -11.92 13.99
N GLU A 432 24.66 -10.93 14.81
CA GLU A 432 25.71 -11.04 15.84
C GLU A 432 25.33 -12.05 16.92
N GLU A 433 24.09 -12.04 17.42
CA GLU A 433 23.59 -13.04 18.38
C GLU A 433 23.63 -14.48 17.83
N MET A 434 23.32 -14.68 16.54
CA MET A 434 23.41 -16.00 15.90
C MET A 434 24.86 -16.44 15.70
N GLN A 435 25.77 -15.53 15.36
CA GLN A 435 27.21 -15.81 15.28
C GLN A 435 27.80 -16.12 16.66
N PHE A 436 27.34 -15.46 17.72
CA PHE A 436 27.71 -15.78 19.09
C PHE A 436 27.26 -17.20 19.48
N PHE A 437 25.96 -17.52 19.31
CA PHE A 437 25.44 -18.86 19.59
C PHE A 437 26.16 -19.97 18.78
N ARG A 438 26.52 -19.71 17.52
CA ARG A 438 27.28 -20.64 16.66
C ARG A 438 28.62 -21.06 17.29
N ASN A 439 29.25 -20.18 18.08
CA ASN A 439 30.53 -20.43 18.70
C ASN A 439 30.39 -21.03 20.12
N GLU A 440 29.29 -20.72 20.82
CA GLU A 440 29.00 -21.16 22.20
C GLU A 440 28.40 -22.58 22.32
N TRP A 441 28.85 -23.52 21.48
CA TRP A 441 28.41 -24.93 21.53
C TRP A 441 28.53 -25.53 22.94
N ASN A 442 29.64 -25.26 23.64
CA ASN A 442 29.92 -25.81 24.95
C ASN A 442 28.90 -25.35 26.02
N ALA A 443 28.44 -24.09 25.94
CA ALA A 443 27.38 -23.60 26.81
C ALA A 443 26.05 -24.30 26.49
N ILE A 444 25.66 -24.29 25.20
CA ILE A 444 24.39 -24.86 24.71
C ILE A 444 24.27 -26.36 25.06
N ILE A 445 25.34 -27.14 24.86
CA ILE A 445 25.31 -28.57 25.21
C ILE A 445 25.31 -28.81 26.73
N SER A 446 25.91 -27.91 27.53
CA SER A 446 25.83 -28.00 28.99
C SER A 446 24.41 -27.73 29.51
N GLU A 447 23.71 -26.74 28.97
CA GLU A 447 22.31 -26.46 29.29
C GLU A 447 21.40 -27.61 28.84
N ALA A 448 21.59 -28.12 27.62
CA ALA A 448 20.84 -29.28 27.12
C ALA A 448 21.03 -30.53 28.00
N ARG A 449 22.26 -30.79 28.50
CA ARG A 449 22.54 -31.87 29.47
C ARG A 449 21.83 -31.63 30.80
N ILE A 450 21.80 -30.39 31.32
CA ILE A 450 21.07 -30.04 32.54
C ILE A 450 19.56 -30.28 32.37
N VAL A 451 18.97 -29.82 31.26
CA VAL A 451 17.54 -30.00 30.99
C VAL A 451 17.19 -31.48 30.81
N ALA A 452 17.98 -32.26 30.06
CA ALA A 452 17.77 -33.70 29.91
C ALA A 452 17.82 -34.43 31.27
N ASN A 453 18.82 -34.14 32.11
CA ASN A 453 18.89 -34.67 33.47
C ASN A 453 17.66 -34.29 34.32
N SER A 454 17.14 -33.07 34.19
CA SER A 454 15.92 -32.62 34.89
C SER A 454 14.62 -33.28 34.38
N MET A 455 14.68 -33.94 33.23
CA MET A 455 13.58 -34.70 32.62
C MET A 455 13.78 -36.23 32.73
N GLU A 456 14.74 -36.69 33.55
CA GLU A 456 15.13 -38.10 33.71
C GLU A 456 15.65 -38.78 32.42
N VAL A 457 16.05 -37.99 31.41
CA VAL A 457 16.58 -38.48 30.13
C VAL A 457 18.10 -38.54 30.17
N VAL A 458 18.66 -39.72 29.87
CA VAL A 458 20.12 -39.94 29.76
C VAL A 458 20.69 -39.07 28.63
N PRO A 459 21.63 -38.14 28.91
CA PRO A 459 22.07 -37.14 27.94
C PRO A 459 23.21 -37.64 27.01
N GLU A 460 23.01 -38.80 26.39
CA GLU A 460 23.99 -39.45 25.50
C GLU A 460 23.56 -39.41 24.02
N PHE A 461 24.50 -39.05 23.14
CA PHE A 461 24.30 -39.14 21.69
C PHE A 461 24.32 -40.60 21.21
N LYS A 462 23.16 -41.12 20.82
CA LYS A 462 23.01 -42.51 20.34
C LYS A 462 23.82 -42.75 19.07
N ILE A 463 24.85 -43.61 19.16
CA ILE A 463 25.65 -44.04 18.01
C ILE A 463 24.80 -44.94 17.11
N ASN A 464 24.31 -44.40 16.00
CA ASN A 464 23.70 -45.20 14.94
C ASN A 464 24.78 -46.05 14.25
N TRP A 465 24.76 -47.36 14.50
CA TRP A 465 25.69 -48.32 13.91
C TRP A 465 25.64 -48.30 12.38
N GLN A 466 26.64 -47.70 11.74
CA GLN A 466 26.83 -47.86 10.30
C GLN A 466 27.06 -49.34 9.96
N ARG A 467 26.31 -49.87 9.00
CA ARG A 467 26.54 -51.22 8.47
C ARG A 467 27.91 -51.27 7.80
N LYS A 468 28.91 -51.87 8.47
CA LYS A 468 30.20 -52.18 7.86
C LYS A 468 29.96 -52.98 6.58
N ARG A 469 30.37 -52.41 5.44
CA ARG A 469 30.45 -53.09 4.14
C ARG A 469 31.26 -54.38 4.32
N LYS A 470 30.83 -55.48 3.68
CA LYS A 470 31.70 -56.67 3.56
C LYS A 470 32.94 -56.25 2.77
N ARG A 471 34.09 -56.18 3.45
CA ARG A 471 35.39 -55.93 2.84
C ARG A 471 35.78 -57.07 1.92
N PHE A 472 36.55 -56.78 0.89
CA PHE A 472 37.34 -57.79 0.19
C PHE A 472 38.71 -57.97 0.87
N HIS A 473 39.40 -59.07 0.59
CA HIS A 473 40.51 -59.56 1.42
C HIS A 473 41.79 -58.69 1.38
N GLU A 474 41.84 -57.71 0.49
CA GLU A 474 43.02 -56.88 0.19
C GLU A 474 42.83 -55.39 0.59
N GLU A 475 41.68 -55.01 1.14
CA GLU A 475 41.44 -53.65 1.65
C GLU A 475 42.16 -53.45 3.01
N SER A 476 43.26 -52.70 3.00
CA SER A 476 43.93 -52.20 4.21
C SER A 476 42.95 -51.50 5.17
N PRO A 477 43.22 -51.48 6.48
CA PRO A 477 42.38 -50.72 7.40
C PRO A 477 42.59 -49.21 7.19
N ASP A 478 41.63 -48.56 6.53
CA ASP A 478 41.51 -47.11 6.58
C ASP A 478 41.51 -46.65 8.05
N GLU A 479 42.38 -45.69 8.38
CA GLU A 479 42.31 -44.94 9.63
C GLU A 479 41.14 -43.95 9.57
N ALA A 480 39.92 -44.51 9.51
CA ALA A 480 38.69 -43.76 9.69
C ALA A 480 38.69 -43.21 11.12
N THR A 481 39.09 -41.96 11.28
CA THR A 481 38.97 -41.19 12.52
C THR A 481 37.53 -41.23 12.98
N SER A 482 37.27 -42.04 14.01
CA SER A 482 35.93 -42.25 14.54
C SER A 482 35.48 -41.02 15.32
N GLU A 483 34.96 -40.02 14.62
CA GLU A 483 34.29 -38.87 15.21
C GLU A 483 33.27 -39.33 16.26
N SER A 484 33.21 -38.62 17.40
CA SER A 484 32.22 -38.92 18.43
C SER A 484 30.82 -38.59 17.89
N ALA A 485 29.78 -39.27 18.39
CA ALA A 485 28.40 -38.96 17.99
C ALA A 485 27.99 -37.51 18.32
N GLU A 486 28.65 -36.89 19.32
CA GLU A 486 28.54 -35.46 19.62
C GLU A 486 29.20 -34.59 18.53
N ALA A 487 30.41 -34.91 18.08
CA ALA A 487 31.07 -34.21 16.97
C ALA A 487 30.30 -34.36 15.65
N ILE A 488 29.75 -35.55 15.38
CA ILE A 488 28.88 -35.79 14.22
C ILE A 488 27.64 -34.88 14.29
N PHE A 489 26.91 -34.86 15.42
CA PHE A 489 25.75 -33.99 15.58
C PHE A 489 26.11 -32.50 15.48
N TRP A 490 27.24 -32.09 16.07
CA TRP A 490 27.76 -30.73 16.00
C TRP A 490 28.03 -30.31 14.54
N ASN A 491 28.68 -31.19 13.76
CA ASN A 491 29.02 -30.97 12.36
C ASN A 491 27.78 -31.03 11.43
N THR A 492 26.93 -32.05 11.55
CA THR A 492 25.85 -32.33 10.56
C THR A 492 24.49 -31.73 10.91
N VAL A 493 24.27 -31.34 12.17
CA VAL A 493 22.99 -30.77 12.64
C VAL A 493 23.18 -29.34 13.10
N PHE A 494 24.04 -29.09 14.09
CA PHE A 494 24.17 -27.78 14.71
C PHE A 494 24.77 -26.73 13.76
N TYR A 495 25.96 -26.99 13.20
CA TYR A 495 26.56 -26.05 12.23
C TYR A 495 25.70 -25.90 10.97
N VAL A 496 25.16 -26.99 10.43
CA VAL A 496 24.26 -26.92 9.25
C VAL A 496 23.05 -26.01 9.50
N ALA A 497 22.45 -26.06 10.69
CA ALA A 497 21.34 -25.18 11.05
C ALA A 497 21.80 -23.72 11.23
N MET A 498 22.86 -23.49 12.03
CA MET A 498 23.33 -22.14 12.36
C MET A 498 23.90 -21.41 11.14
N ASP A 499 24.69 -22.09 10.31
CA ASP A 499 25.23 -21.51 9.06
C ASP A 499 24.14 -21.27 8.02
N ASN A 500 23.08 -22.10 7.95
CA ASN A 500 21.94 -21.81 7.10
C ASN A 500 21.14 -20.59 7.60
N ILE A 501 20.92 -20.46 8.92
CA ILE A 501 20.31 -19.27 9.53
C ILE A 501 21.13 -18.01 9.20
N ILE A 502 22.45 -18.04 9.44
CA ILE A 502 23.33 -16.90 9.19
C ILE A 502 23.42 -16.57 7.70
N SER A 503 23.47 -17.58 6.82
CA SER A 503 23.49 -17.40 5.35
C SER A 503 22.20 -16.78 4.84
N GLU A 504 21.03 -17.31 5.22
CA GLU A 504 19.73 -16.80 4.80
C GLU A 504 19.43 -15.41 5.40
N LEU A 505 19.86 -15.13 6.65
CA LEU A 505 19.83 -13.78 7.21
C LEU A 505 20.68 -12.82 6.38
N ASN A 506 21.89 -13.22 5.95
CA ASN A 506 22.75 -12.36 5.14
C ASN A 506 22.15 -12.11 3.75
N HIS A 507 21.75 -13.17 3.06
CA HIS A 507 21.26 -13.11 1.69
C HIS A 507 19.94 -12.34 1.57
N ARG A 508 18.94 -12.66 2.41
CA ARG A 508 17.60 -12.07 2.31
C ARG A 508 17.54 -10.61 2.70
N PHE A 509 18.38 -10.18 3.64
CA PHE A 509 18.41 -8.80 4.13
C PHE A 509 19.48 -7.94 3.47
N GLN A 510 20.19 -8.44 2.45
CA GLN A 510 21.19 -7.66 1.72
C GLN A 510 20.60 -6.36 1.15
N SER A 511 19.45 -6.43 0.47
CA SER A 511 18.75 -5.24 -0.07
C SER A 511 18.40 -4.18 0.99
N VAL A 512 18.09 -4.60 2.22
CA VAL A 512 17.83 -3.69 3.35
C VAL A 512 19.13 -3.01 3.81
N ARG A 513 20.23 -3.76 3.87
CA ARG A 513 21.56 -3.22 4.20
C ARG A 513 22.06 -2.26 3.11
N ASP A 514 21.85 -2.58 1.83
CA ASP A 514 22.20 -1.73 0.69
C ASP A 514 21.45 -0.39 0.75
N ILE A 515 20.13 -0.41 1.01
CA ILE A 515 19.33 0.80 1.23
C ILE A 515 19.88 1.63 2.42
N CYS A 516 20.22 1.01 3.54
CA CYS A 516 20.80 1.70 4.69
C CYS A 516 22.22 2.25 4.44
N ASN A 517 22.94 1.71 3.46
CA ASN A 517 24.26 2.19 3.05
C ASN A 517 24.16 3.34 2.04
N ASP A 518 23.22 3.27 1.08
CA ASP A 518 22.89 4.37 0.17
C ASP A 518 22.44 5.61 0.96
N PHE A 519 21.55 5.44 1.96
CA PHE A 519 21.06 6.53 2.81
C PHE A 519 21.94 6.81 4.04
N ALA A 520 23.17 6.28 4.09
CA ALA A 520 24.16 6.64 5.12
C ALA A 520 24.37 8.16 5.30
N PRO A 521 24.34 9.02 4.25
CA PRO A 521 24.40 10.49 4.40
C PRO A 521 23.32 11.12 5.29
N VAL A 522 22.17 10.48 5.47
CA VAL A 522 21.10 10.99 6.38
C VAL A 522 20.93 10.14 7.64
N LEU A 523 21.41 8.89 7.64
CA LEU A 523 21.35 7.98 8.79
C LEU A 523 22.59 8.05 9.71
N LYS A 524 23.78 8.12 9.12
CA LYS A 524 25.08 7.84 9.78
C LYS A 524 26.09 9.00 9.72
N PHE A 525 25.76 10.15 9.11
CA PHE A 525 26.66 11.30 8.94
C PHE A 525 27.42 11.79 10.20
N ARG A 526 26.86 11.56 11.40
CA ARG A 526 27.52 11.88 12.67
C ARG A 526 28.83 11.12 12.88
N SER A 527 28.86 9.81 12.59
CA SER A 527 30.05 8.97 12.76
C SER A 527 30.98 9.01 11.54
N MET A 528 30.45 9.24 10.34
CA MET A 528 31.22 9.23 9.10
C MET A 528 32.26 10.36 9.01
N ASN A 529 33.43 10.11 8.42
CA ASN A 529 34.44 11.12 8.15
C ASN A 529 34.08 12.02 6.94
N ALA A 530 34.90 13.03 6.62
CA ALA A 530 34.58 14.01 5.57
C ALA A 530 34.52 13.39 4.17
N ASP A 531 35.45 12.49 3.85
CA ASP A 531 35.60 11.85 2.54
C ASP A 531 34.57 10.72 2.34
N GLU A 532 34.24 10.01 3.42
CA GLU A 532 33.09 9.09 3.49
C GLU A 532 31.77 9.82 3.21
N ILE A 533 31.56 11.00 3.80
CA ILE A 533 30.36 11.82 3.54
C ILE A 533 30.30 12.20 2.06
N ILE A 534 31.39 12.72 1.47
CA ILE A 534 31.43 13.07 0.03
C ILE A 534 31.10 11.84 -0.82
N THR A 535 31.84 10.75 -0.63
CA THR A 535 31.69 9.49 -1.39
C THR A 535 30.28 8.92 -1.33
N SER A 536 29.64 8.94 -0.15
CA SER A 536 28.26 8.43 0.01
C SER A 536 27.21 9.42 -0.50
N CYS A 537 27.43 10.73 -0.39
CA CYS A 537 26.53 11.73 -0.97
C CYS A 537 26.55 11.66 -2.50
N GLU A 538 27.72 11.51 -3.12
CA GLU A 538 27.85 11.33 -4.57
C GLU A 538 27.15 10.05 -5.05
N LYS A 539 27.28 8.93 -4.33
CA LYS A 539 26.53 7.70 -4.64
C LYS A 539 25.02 7.92 -4.60
N LEU A 540 24.51 8.55 -3.53
CA LEU A 540 23.08 8.80 -3.37
C LEU A 540 22.55 9.80 -4.43
N ALA A 541 23.31 10.86 -4.72
CA ALA A 541 22.95 11.85 -5.73
C ALA A 541 22.97 11.28 -7.15
N ASN A 542 23.94 10.42 -7.49
CA ASN A 542 23.94 9.71 -8.78
C ASN A 542 22.74 8.76 -8.90
N LYS A 543 22.39 8.04 -7.82
CA LYS A 543 21.22 7.13 -7.78
C LYS A 543 19.88 7.88 -7.95
N TYR A 544 19.74 9.06 -7.36
CA TYR A 544 18.53 9.89 -7.42
C TYR A 544 18.75 11.19 -8.23
N SER A 545 19.45 11.10 -9.36
CA SER A 545 19.93 12.23 -10.18
C SER A 545 18.84 13.10 -10.87
N GLN A 546 17.57 12.93 -10.53
CA GLN A 546 16.49 13.88 -10.84
C GLN A 546 15.98 14.67 -9.62
N ASP A 547 16.28 14.20 -8.42
CA ASP A 547 15.79 14.69 -7.12
C ASP A 547 16.93 15.12 -6.18
N GLN A 548 18.18 14.85 -6.56
CA GLN A 548 19.36 15.12 -5.75
C GLN A 548 20.47 15.74 -6.61
N THR A 549 21.19 16.70 -6.02
CA THR A 549 22.38 17.30 -6.62
C THR A 549 23.65 17.02 -5.81
N SER A 550 24.82 17.37 -6.37
CA SER A 550 26.09 17.34 -5.63
C SER A 550 26.13 18.30 -4.42
N GLY A 551 25.14 19.19 -4.27
CA GLY A 551 24.94 20.03 -3.09
C GLY A 551 24.70 19.23 -1.81
N LEU A 552 24.20 17.99 -1.89
CA LEU A 552 23.96 17.13 -0.73
C LEU A 552 25.21 16.99 0.16
N ALA A 553 26.41 16.88 -0.43
CA ALA A 553 27.65 16.72 0.33
C ALA A 553 27.96 17.94 1.23
N SER A 554 27.72 19.16 0.75
CA SER A 554 27.96 20.37 1.54
C SER A 554 26.84 20.61 2.56
N GLU A 555 25.59 20.29 2.23
CA GLU A 555 24.48 20.28 3.20
C GLU A 555 24.78 19.31 4.36
N VAL A 556 25.18 18.07 4.09
CA VAL A 556 25.42 17.04 5.12
C VAL A 556 26.64 17.40 5.98
N GLN A 557 27.71 17.93 5.40
CA GLN A 557 28.85 18.46 6.17
C GLN A 557 28.47 19.67 7.03
N HIS A 558 27.58 20.55 6.56
CA HIS A 558 27.08 21.69 7.34
C HIS A 558 26.18 21.22 8.49
N LEU A 559 25.22 20.33 8.20
CA LEU A 559 24.34 19.72 9.20
C LEU A 559 25.16 19.04 10.29
N LYS A 560 26.19 18.26 9.93
CA LYS A 560 27.09 17.61 10.90
C LYS A 560 27.71 18.61 11.89
N LYS A 561 28.19 19.76 11.39
CA LYS A 561 28.84 20.79 12.21
C LYS A 561 27.89 21.46 13.20
N ILE A 562 26.64 21.70 12.81
CA ILE A 562 25.66 22.38 13.68
C ILE A 562 24.85 21.40 14.55
N TYR A 563 24.83 20.11 14.23
CA TYR A 563 23.85 19.15 14.77
C TYR A 563 23.75 19.18 16.30
N SER A 564 24.86 19.06 17.02
CA SER A 564 24.90 19.02 18.48
C SER A 564 24.54 20.35 19.16
N ALA A 565 24.60 21.47 18.44
CA ALA A 565 24.20 22.79 18.92
C ALA A 565 22.73 23.12 18.58
N THR A 566 22.16 22.48 17.55
CA THR A 566 20.82 22.76 17.02
C THR A 566 19.77 21.71 17.41
N PHE A 567 20.15 20.44 17.49
CA PHE A 567 19.25 19.30 17.71
C PHE A 567 19.69 18.46 18.91
N GLN A 568 18.72 17.95 19.67
CA GLN A 568 18.96 17.08 20.83
C GLN A 568 18.79 15.60 20.44
N ASN A 569 19.63 14.75 21.03
CA ASN A 569 19.61 13.29 20.91
C ASN A 569 19.81 12.75 19.48
N ASN A 570 19.82 11.42 19.33
CA ASN A 570 19.79 10.77 18.03
C ASN A 570 18.36 10.77 17.47
N LEU A 571 17.93 11.87 16.86
CA LEU A 571 16.66 11.92 16.12
C LEU A 571 16.64 10.88 15.00
N ARG A 572 15.47 10.25 14.78
CA ARG A 572 15.20 9.40 13.60
C ARG A 572 14.95 10.28 12.36
N PRO A 573 14.99 9.74 11.14
CA PRO A 573 14.88 10.55 9.92
C PRO A 573 13.62 11.43 9.86
N LEU A 574 12.43 10.88 10.15
CA LEU A 574 11.18 11.65 10.15
C LEU A 574 11.17 12.76 11.22
N ASP A 575 11.75 12.51 12.39
CA ASP A 575 11.85 13.48 13.48
C ASP A 575 12.84 14.61 13.14
N LEU A 576 13.94 14.27 12.46
CA LEU A 576 14.91 15.23 11.92
C LEU A 576 14.28 16.12 10.83
N LEU A 577 13.50 15.55 9.91
CA LEU A 577 12.74 16.31 8.92
C LEU A 577 11.79 17.30 9.60
N ASN A 578 11.05 16.85 10.61
CA ASN A 578 10.14 17.71 11.37
C ASN A 578 10.89 18.78 12.17
N ALA A 579 12.06 18.47 12.73
CA ALA A 579 12.89 19.45 13.42
C ALA A 579 13.44 20.53 12.47
N ILE A 580 13.92 20.16 11.28
CA ILE A 580 14.40 21.10 10.25
C ILE A 580 13.28 22.08 9.84
N TYR A 581 12.09 21.57 9.52
CA TYR A 581 10.93 22.42 9.17
C TYR A 581 10.41 23.26 10.34
N LYS A 582 10.44 22.73 11.57
CA LYS A 582 10.05 23.49 12.78
C LYS A 582 10.99 24.67 13.06
N MET A 583 12.26 24.54 12.69
CA MET A 583 13.25 25.61 12.79
C MET A 583 13.36 26.49 11.52
N LYS A 584 12.54 26.22 10.48
CA LYS A 584 12.54 26.90 9.18
C LYS A 584 13.88 26.81 8.42
N LEU A 585 14.55 25.66 8.53
CA LEU A 585 15.86 25.39 7.93
C LEU A 585 15.78 24.64 6.59
N GLU A 586 14.58 24.41 6.04
CA GLU A 586 14.39 23.68 4.77
C GLU A 586 14.99 24.37 3.53
N THR A 587 15.36 25.65 3.64
CA THR A 587 16.08 26.40 2.59
C THR A 587 17.60 26.23 2.64
N ILE A 588 18.12 25.63 3.71
CA ILE A 588 19.55 25.34 3.93
C ILE A 588 19.83 23.83 3.83
N PHE A 589 18.82 23.00 4.11
CA PHE A 589 18.90 21.54 4.10
C PHE A 589 17.86 20.93 3.14
N GLY A 590 17.79 21.45 1.91
CA GLY A 590 16.81 21.08 0.91
C GLY A 590 17.05 19.69 0.33
N GLU A 591 18.30 19.39 -0.05
CA GLU A 591 18.73 18.08 -0.53
C GLU A 591 18.50 17.01 0.55
N ILE A 592 18.86 17.30 1.80
CA ILE A 592 18.62 16.43 2.95
C ILE A 592 17.12 16.21 3.19
N CYS A 593 16.28 17.26 3.08
CA CYS A 593 14.83 17.12 3.20
C CYS A 593 14.25 16.19 2.13
N ILE A 594 14.79 16.22 0.91
CA ILE A 594 14.39 15.32 -0.18
C ILE A 594 14.85 13.88 0.12
N ALA A 595 16.13 13.67 0.44
CA ALA A 595 16.69 12.36 0.77
C ALA A 595 15.93 11.68 1.93
N ILE A 596 15.61 12.41 3.00
CA ILE A 596 14.82 11.88 4.12
C ILE A 596 13.38 11.53 3.68
N ARG A 597 12.75 12.36 2.83
CA ARG A 597 11.40 12.08 2.32
C ARG A 597 11.38 10.82 1.46
N ILE A 598 12.37 10.63 0.57
CA ILE A 598 12.54 9.41 -0.24
C ILE A 598 12.75 8.20 0.67
N PHE A 599 13.62 8.28 1.68
CA PHE A 599 13.84 7.18 2.62
C PHE A 599 12.55 6.80 3.40
N CYS A 600 11.78 7.79 3.85
CA CYS A 600 10.58 7.55 4.66
C CYS A 600 9.42 6.88 3.88
N THR A 601 9.36 6.99 2.54
CA THR A 601 8.35 6.26 1.73
C THR A 601 8.68 4.78 1.58
N MET A 602 9.95 4.37 1.75
CA MET A 602 10.36 2.98 1.55
C MET A 602 9.69 2.04 2.58
N PRO A 603 9.13 0.89 2.15
CA PRO A 603 8.36 0.00 3.01
C PRO A 603 9.26 -1.02 3.72
N VAL A 604 8.98 -1.28 5.01
CA VAL A 604 9.63 -2.36 5.78
C VAL A 604 8.82 -3.67 5.66
N THR A 605 7.50 -3.58 5.82
CA THR A 605 6.60 -4.74 5.90
C THR A 605 5.33 -4.54 5.08
N VAL A 606 4.72 -5.66 4.65
CA VAL A 606 3.36 -5.71 4.08
C VAL A 606 2.26 -5.74 5.16
N ALA A 607 2.54 -5.27 6.39
CA ALA A 607 1.61 -5.40 7.52
C ALA A 607 0.25 -4.72 7.28
N GLU A 608 0.16 -3.74 6.37
CA GLU A 608 -1.12 -3.16 5.95
C GLU A 608 -1.90 -4.08 5.00
N GLY A 609 -1.23 -4.93 4.22
CA GLY A 609 -1.84 -6.02 3.45
C GLY A 609 -2.47 -7.06 4.37
N ASP A 610 -1.67 -7.62 5.30
CA ASP A 610 -2.13 -8.50 6.40
C ASP A 610 -3.39 -7.92 7.10
N ARG A 611 -3.39 -6.61 7.43
CA ARG A 611 -4.56 -5.91 8.02
C ARG A 611 -5.73 -5.73 7.05
N ALA A 612 -5.47 -5.42 5.78
CA ALA A 612 -6.50 -5.24 4.76
C ALA A 612 -7.23 -6.56 4.46
N PHE A 613 -6.49 -7.66 4.25
CA PHE A 613 -7.06 -9.01 4.09
C PHE A 613 -7.84 -9.44 5.33
N SER A 614 -7.33 -9.16 6.55
CA SER A 614 -8.06 -9.45 7.79
C SER A 614 -9.41 -8.72 7.88
N LYS A 615 -9.46 -7.42 7.51
CA LYS A 615 -10.74 -6.68 7.42
C LYS A 615 -11.66 -7.25 6.34
N LEU A 616 -11.12 -7.60 5.17
CA LEU A 616 -11.90 -8.14 4.06
C LEU A 616 -12.48 -9.53 4.37
N PHE A 617 -11.75 -10.37 5.11
CA PHE A 617 -12.24 -11.65 5.63
C PHE A 617 -13.43 -11.45 6.58
N ILE A 618 -13.36 -10.48 7.50
CA ILE A 618 -14.49 -10.13 8.38
C ILE A 618 -15.70 -9.68 7.55
N ILE A 619 -15.50 -8.81 6.55
CA ILE A 619 -16.59 -8.32 5.68
C ILE A 619 -17.19 -9.46 4.85
N LYS A 620 -16.36 -10.34 4.27
CA LYS A 620 -16.80 -11.47 3.44
C LYS A 620 -17.57 -12.53 4.23
N ASN A 621 -17.16 -12.81 5.47
CA ASN A 621 -17.75 -13.90 6.26
C ASN A 621 -18.82 -13.41 7.24
N TYR A 622 -18.49 -12.48 8.13
CA TYR A 622 -19.40 -12.07 9.22
C TYR A 622 -20.66 -11.41 8.66
N LEU A 623 -20.50 -10.39 7.81
CA LEU A 623 -21.62 -9.65 7.22
C LEU A 623 -22.40 -10.43 6.16
N ARG A 624 -21.92 -11.60 5.70
CA ARG A 624 -22.73 -12.54 4.89
C ARG A 624 -23.46 -13.55 5.77
N SER A 625 -22.85 -14.01 6.87
CA SER A 625 -23.51 -14.92 7.82
C SER A 625 -24.72 -14.30 8.53
N THR A 626 -24.84 -12.98 8.53
CA THR A 626 -26.00 -12.23 9.08
C THR A 626 -27.06 -11.87 8.02
N VAL A 627 -27.03 -12.50 6.83
CA VAL A 627 -28.02 -12.31 5.74
C VAL A 627 -28.59 -13.67 5.30
N SER A 628 -28.86 -14.53 6.28
CA SER A 628 -29.56 -15.81 6.16
C SER A 628 -30.98 -15.71 6.72
#